data_AF-A0A534J0Z1-F1
#
_entry.id   AF-A0A534J0Z1-F1
#
_cell.length_a   1.000
_cell.length_b   1.000
_cell.length_c   1.000
_cell.angle_alpha   90.00
_cell.angle_beta   90.00
_cell.angle_gamma   90.00
#
_symmetry.space_group_name_H-M   'P 1'
#
loop_
_entity.id
_entity.type
_entity.pdbx_description
1 polymer ?
#
loop_
_entity_poly.entity_id
_entity_poly.type
_entity_poly.pdbx_seq_one_letter_code
_entity_poly.pdbx_strand_id
1 'polypeptide(L)'
;MSPLFRNRAREAAEAALKSCDATLAILESGEADLGPAHRLRERAAEFGRKRDYREAAETAAKAEATGKLLTRLYTAAHGGIARLKLERARMAKLGVTVDDLDRLIAVADTWMSRTVERDGDPGFPGYARAGEVALKGLKISQTRLPRFKATSSSIFEADYALRGLVESNRYVDPNAFEFFVLKPAADILQEAKGELRENRFEEATELARWTVATLQQIEATVVRVTGAVTRVAEGARALRSEGGGAAEVEDLLSVCRTALGKGKFDEASEIAERAGARLVEIRDAYRSLVLRMRSAEDAIADVEGWGFDAHEPRTILSEARGLVRAGDYEGAGTRLDEARSAAQGLRETHRTIAARILAMQRSAASLRSVNPSSSKEATELLTKAEGLLAEGRYRACEEDLELASLLLVDAEAARAARPSAGFTAILHAAQEIEPTCPTCGGPLANDGTCPTCTVVPEPENPAPVDAVAHAVAGARRVLAEIAREDERMIERTEAEVQGCAMCGGPLAGEDVLCAKCQGLVKGRA
;
A
#
# COMPACT_ATOMS: atom_id res chain seq x y z
N MET A 1 -8.36 25.29 102.68
CA MET A 1 -8.39 23.92 102.12
C MET A 1 -8.22 22.91 103.23
N SER A 2 -9.16 21.97 103.37
CA SER A 2 -9.17 20.96 104.43
C SER A 2 -7.93 20.05 104.37
N PRO A 3 -7.36 19.57 105.51
CA PRO A 3 -6.18 18.70 105.54
C PRO A 3 -6.30 17.44 104.67
N LEU A 4 -7.51 16.90 104.55
CA LEU A 4 -7.83 15.72 103.74
C LEU A 4 -7.63 15.93 102.23
N PHE A 5 -7.88 17.14 101.71
CA PHE A 5 -7.65 17.45 100.29
C PHE A 5 -6.17 17.70 99.97
N ARG A 6 -5.37 18.16 100.96
CA ARG A 6 -3.92 18.33 100.81
C ARG A 6 -3.18 17.00 100.73
N ASN A 7 -3.58 16.01 101.52
CA ASN A 7 -2.99 14.66 101.45
C ASN A 7 -3.31 13.97 100.12
N ARG A 8 -4.56 14.07 99.63
CA ARG A 8 -4.95 13.49 98.35
C ARG A 8 -4.23 14.12 97.15
N ALA A 9 -4.05 15.45 97.14
CA ALA A 9 -3.31 16.14 96.09
C ALA A 9 -1.82 15.76 96.09
N ARG A 10 -1.23 15.59 97.28
CA ARG A 10 0.15 15.14 97.45
C ARG A 10 0.35 13.70 96.97
N GLU A 11 -0.52 12.77 97.37
CA GLU A 11 -0.48 11.38 96.92
C GLU A 11 -0.62 11.27 95.40
N ALA A 12 -1.51 12.06 94.80
CA ALA A 12 -1.66 12.13 93.35
C ALA A 12 -0.40 12.64 92.64
N ALA A 13 0.27 13.66 93.19
CA ALA A 13 1.52 14.17 92.64
C ALA A 13 2.68 13.17 92.77
N GLU A 14 2.81 12.50 93.92
CA GLU A 14 3.83 11.46 94.13
C GLU A 14 3.60 10.25 93.22
N ALA A 15 2.34 9.85 93.01
CA ALA A 15 1.99 8.78 92.06
C ALA A 15 2.32 9.17 90.61
N ALA A 16 2.00 10.41 90.20
CA ALA A 16 2.30 10.91 88.85
C ALA A 16 3.81 10.98 88.58
N LEU A 17 4.63 11.41 89.55
CA LEU A 17 6.09 11.40 89.44
C LEU A 17 6.65 9.98 89.32
N LYS A 18 6.16 9.03 90.12
CA LYS A 18 6.56 7.61 90.01
C LYS A 18 6.19 7.00 88.66
N SER A 19 4.99 7.28 88.14
CA SER A 19 4.55 6.86 86.81
C SER A 19 5.46 7.43 85.71
N CYS A 20 5.78 8.72 85.81
CA CYS A 20 6.67 9.41 84.89
C CYS A 20 8.07 8.78 84.92
N ASP A 21 8.66 8.58 86.09
CA ASP A 21 9.98 7.97 86.26
C ASP A 21 10.04 6.54 85.69
N ALA A 22 9.03 5.73 85.97
CA ALA A 22 8.93 4.37 85.42
C ALA A 22 8.81 4.39 83.89
N THR A 23 8.05 5.34 83.33
CA THR A 23 7.92 5.49 81.88
C THR A 23 9.22 5.95 81.24
N LEU A 24 9.88 6.96 81.79
CA LEU A 24 11.14 7.47 81.25
C LEU A 24 12.23 6.40 81.31
N ALA A 25 12.33 5.64 82.40
CA ALA A 25 13.27 4.52 82.51
C ALA A 25 13.05 3.43 81.43
N ILE A 26 11.79 3.15 81.06
CA ILE A 26 11.50 2.23 79.95
C ILE A 26 11.96 2.84 78.62
N LEU A 27 11.69 4.12 78.39
CA LEU A 27 12.01 4.81 77.13
C LEU A 27 13.50 5.09 76.96
N GLU A 28 14.27 5.21 78.05
CA GLU A 28 15.74 5.37 78.05
C GLU A 28 16.48 4.19 77.41
N SER A 29 15.84 3.03 77.32
CA SER A 29 16.39 1.89 76.56
C SER A 29 16.44 2.13 75.04
N GLY A 30 15.75 3.16 74.54
CA GLY A 30 15.77 3.58 73.14
C GLY A 30 16.82 4.65 72.84
N GLU A 31 16.99 4.96 71.56
CA GLU A 31 17.97 5.94 71.07
C GLU A 31 17.43 7.39 70.99
N ALA A 32 16.18 7.61 71.40
CA ALA A 32 15.56 8.93 71.34
C ALA A 32 16.10 9.85 72.44
N ASP A 33 16.42 11.10 72.11
CA ASP A 33 16.78 12.11 73.09
C ASP A 33 15.54 12.50 73.92
N LEU A 34 15.55 12.10 75.19
CA LEU A 34 14.50 12.38 76.17
C LEU A 34 14.76 13.65 77.00
N GLY A 35 15.79 14.43 76.67
CA GLY A 35 16.19 15.64 77.39
C GLY A 35 15.04 16.60 77.75
N PRO A 36 14.13 16.95 76.82
CA PRO A 36 12.95 17.77 77.14
C PRO A 36 12.03 17.14 78.20
N ALA A 37 11.83 15.83 78.14
CA ALA A 37 11.00 15.11 79.09
C ALA A 37 11.65 15.07 80.48
N HIS A 38 12.96 14.89 80.57
CA HIS A 38 13.71 14.99 81.83
C HIS A 38 13.63 16.39 82.44
N ARG A 39 13.79 17.46 81.63
CA ARG A 39 13.65 18.84 82.12
C ARG A 39 12.26 19.13 82.67
N LEU A 40 11.20 18.65 82.00
CA LEU A 40 9.83 18.77 82.51
C LEU A 40 9.62 17.96 83.80
N ARG A 41 10.21 16.77 83.90
CA ARG A 41 10.17 15.95 85.12
C ARG A 41 10.87 16.64 86.29
N GLU A 42 12.04 17.24 86.07
CA GLU A 42 12.77 18.02 87.08
C GLU A 42 11.95 19.21 87.57
N ARG A 43 11.30 19.94 86.64
CA ARG A 43 10.39 21.04 86.97
C ARG A 43 9.16 20.56 87.76
N ALA A 44 8.62 19.39 87.44
CA ALA A 44 7.55 18.77 88.21
C ALA A 44 7.99 18.44 89.64
N ALA A 45 9.22 17.94 89.83
CA ALA A 45 9.80 17.69 91.15
C ALA A 45 10.04 18.99 91.95
N GLU A 46 10.40 20.10 91.28
CA GLU A 46 10.47 21.42 91.90
C GLU A 46 9.13 21.93 92.42
N PHE A 47 8.06 21.82 91.64
CA PHE A 47 6.71 22.17 92.10
C PHE A 47 6.27 21.30 93.29
N GLY A 48 6.62 20.02 93.28
CA GLY A 48 6.40 19.12 94.42
C GLY A 48 7.11 19.59 95.69
N ARG A 49 8.36 20.06 95.58
CA ARG A 49 9.13 20.66 96.69
C ARG A 49 8.50 21.96 97.21
N LYS A 50 7.95 22.78 96.32
CA LYS A 50 7.23 24.03 96.67
C LYS A 50 5.82 23.81 97.24
N ARG A 51 5.35 22.55 97.27
CA ARG A 51 4.01 22.13 97.72
C ARG A 51 2.87 22.50 96.75
N ASP A 52 3.19 22.83 95.52
CA ASP A 52 2.23 23.07 94.44
C ASP A 52 1.85 21.75 93.75
N TYR A 53 1.20 20.87 94.52
CA TYR A 53 0.98 19.47 94.12
C TYR A 53 0.16 19.28 92.85
N ARG A 54 -0.75 20.21 92.54
CA ARG A 54 -1.54 20.17 91.30
C ARG A 54 -0.65 20.42 90.08
N GLU A 55 0.18 21.46 90.11
CA GLU A 55 1.10 21.79 89.02
C GLU A 55 2.19 20.74 88.87
N ALA A 56 2.64 20.14 89.97
CA ALA A 56 3.56 19.01 89.96
C ALA A 56 2.97 17.79 89.22
N ALA A 57 1.73 17.40 89.54
CA ALA A 57 1.06 16.28 88.88
C ALA A 57 0.82 16.55 87.38
N GLU A 58 0.35 17.76 87.03
CA GLU A 58 0.11 18.16 85.63
C GLU A 58 1.42 18.21 84.83
N THR A 59 2.51 18.74 85.42
CA THR A 59 3.82 18.81 84.75
C THR A 59 4.47 17.43 84.61
N ALA A 60 4.30 16.53 85.59
CA ALA A 60 4.76 15.14 85.49
C ALA A 60 4.03 14.38 84.38
N ALA A 61 2.71 14.55 84.26
CA ALA A 61 1.93 13.96 83.16
C ALA A 61 2.37 14.52 81.79
N LYS A 62 2.67 15.82 81.70
CA LYS A 62 3.23 16.44 80.48
C LYS A 62 4.61 15.88 80.14
N ALA A 63 5.48 15.66 81.12
CA ALA A 63 6.79 15.04 80.92
C ALA A 63 6.66 13.62 80.35
N GLU A 64 5.77 12.80 80.93
CA GLU A 64 5.48 11.44 80.47
C GLU A 64 4.95 11.44 79.01
N ALA A 65 3.98 12.32 78.71
CA ALA A 65 3.43 12.46 77.36
C ALA A 65 4.49 12.92 76.35
N THR A 66 5.39 13.82 76.77
CA THR A 66 6.49 14.33 75.94
C THR A 66 7.50 13.24 75.62
N GLY A 67 7.91 12.43 76.60
CA GLY A 67 8.81 11.29 76.37
C GLY A 67 8.22 10.26 75.39
N LYS A 68 6.93 9.92 75.57
CA LYS A 68 6.20 9.03 74.64
C LYS A 68 6.12 9.63 73.24
N LEU A 69 5.88 10.94 73.11
CA LEU A 69 5.84 11.64 71.82
C LEU A 69 7.21 11.62 71.15
N LEU A 70 8.29 11.97 71.86
CA LEU A 70 9.65 12.00 71.33
C LEU A 70 10.07 10.64 70.80
N THR A 71 9.80 9.57 71.54
CA THR A 71 10.10 8.20 71.09
C THR A 71 9.32 7.85 69.82
N ARG A 72 8.02 8.18 69.74
CA ARG A 72 7.22 7.94 68.51
C ARG A 72 7.75 8.74 67.33
N LEU A 73 8.10 10.00 67.53
CA LEU A 73 8.64 10.87 66.48
C LEU A 73 10.01 10.38 66.01
N TYR A 74 10.89 9.98 66.92
CA TYR A 74 12.19 9.39 66.61
C TYR A 74 12.02 8.14 65.75
N THR A 75 11.23 7.16 66.21
CA THR A 75 11.02 5.90 65.49
C THR A 75 10.40 6.13 64.11
N ALA A 76 9.43 7.05 64.01
CA ALA A 76 8.81 7.41 62.73
C ALA A 76 9.80 8.09 61.77
N ALA A 77 10.61 9.02 62.26
CA ALA A 77 11.61 9.73 61.46
C ALA A 77 12.74 8.79 61.02
N HIS A 78 13.33 8.04 61.96
CA HIS A 78 14.38 7.06 61.69
C HIS A 78 13.90 6.00 60.69
N GLY A 79 12.71 5.42 60.92
CA GLY A 79 12.11 4.46 59.99
C GLY A 79 11.81 5.07 58.61
N GLY A 80 11.35 6.32 58.56
CA GLY A 80 11.11 7.06 57.32
C GLY A 80 12.39 7.29 56.52
N ILE A 81 13.47 7.72 57.18
CA ILE A 81 14.79 7.92 56.57
C ILE A 81 15.35 6.60 56.06
N ALA A 82 15.27 5.52 56.85
CA ALA A 82 15.73 4.20 56.43
C ALA A 82 14.98 3.69 55.19
N ARG A 83 13.65 3.86 55.14
CA ARG A 83 12.84 3.54 53.95
C ARG A 83 13.22 4.41 52.75
N LEU A 84 13.46 5.70 52.96
CA LEU A 84 13.90 6.60 51.89
C LEU A 84 15.26 6.18 51.32
N LYS A 85 16.23 5.80 52.18
CA LYS A 85 17.53 5.26 51.77
C LYS A 85 17.37 3.98 50.95
N LEU A 86 16.45 3.09 51.32
CA LEU A 86 16.14 1.88 50.57
C LEU A 86 15.56 2.18 49.18
N GLU A 87 14.56 3.06 49.10
CA GLU A 87 13.95 3.46 47.81
C GLU A 87 14.94 4.22 46.93
N ARG A 88 15.79 5.08 47.51
CA ARG A 88 16.91 5.71 46.80
C ARG A 88 17.84 4.66 46.20
N ALA A 89 18.23 3.64 46.96
CA ALA A 89 19.09 2.57 46.44
C ALA A 89 18.41 1.77 45.30
N ARG A 90 17.10 1.54 45.41
CA ARG A 90 16.30 0.91 44.35
C ARG A 90 16.25 1.77 43.09
N MET A 91 15.99 3.06 43.22
CA MET A 91 15.96 4.01 42.11
C MET A 91 17.32 4.10 41.41
N ALA A 92 18.41 4.17 42.18
CA ALA A 92 19.77 4.18 41.64
C ALA A 92 20.09 2.90 40.86
N LYS A 93 19.69 1.72 41.35
CA LYS A 93 19.85 0.44 40.62
C LYS A 93 19.11 0.40 39.28
N LEU A 94 18.01 1.13 39.18
CA LEU A 94 17.24 1.26 37.95
C LEU A 94 17.78 2.35 37.01
N GLY A 95 18.81 3.11 37.44
CA GLY A 95 19.37 4.21 36.65
C GLY A 95 18.57 5.52 36.73
N VAL A 96 17.64 5.64 37.68
CA VAL A 96 16.94 6.90 37.95
C VAL A 96 17.89 7.85 38.69
N THR A 97 17.89 9.13 38.34
CA THR A 97 18.69 10.13 39.08
C THR A 97 18.11 10.36 40.47
N VAL A 98 19.00 10.41 41.47
CA VAL A 98 18.66 10.40 42.91
C VAL A 98 19.26 11.57 43.68
N ASP A 99 19.86 12.55 43.01
CA ASP A 99 20.60 13.66 43.65
C ASP A 99 19.72 14.48 44.61
N ASP A 100 18.45 14.68 44.27
CA ASP A 100 17.50 15.38 45.13
C ASP A 100 17.08 14.54 46.33
N LEU A 101 16.98 13.21 46.19
CA LEU A 101 16.77 12.30 47.31
C LEU A 101 17.97 12.28 48.25
N ASP A 102 19.20 12.30 47.71
CA ASP A 102 20.42 12.37 48.51
C ASP A 102 20.47 13.66 49.34
N ARG A 103 20.08 14.79 48.75
CA ARG A 103 19.93 16.06 49.47
C ARG A 103 18.86 15.97 50.57
N LEU A 104 17.70 15.38 50.29
CA LEU A 104 16.64 15.23 51.28
C LEU A 104 17.06 14.30 52.43
N ILE A 105 17.76 13.21 52.14
CA ILE A 105 18.32 12.31 53.14
C ILE A 105 19.31 13.06 54.03
N ALA A 106 20.26 13.81 53.44
CA ALA A 106 21.24 14.58 54.21
C ALA A 106 20.57 15.65 55.11
N VAL A 107 19.55 16.34 54.60
CA VAL A 107 18.77 17.31 55.38
C VAL A 107 18.00 16.62 56.51
N ALA A 108 17.39 15.46 56.26
CA ALA A 108 16.68 14.70 57.28
C ALA A 108 17.62 14.18 58.38
N ASP A 109 18.77 13.61 58.01
CA ASP A 109 19.82 13.18 58.95
C ASP A 109 20.34 14.36 59.79
N THR A 110 20.48 15.56 59.18
CA THR A 110 20.85 16.78 59.91
C THR A 110 19.78 17.16 60.95
N TRP A 111 18.49 17.09 60.58
CA TRP A 111 17.39 17.39 61.52
C TRP A 111 17.29 16.41 62.68
N MET A 112 17.78 15.17 62.53
CA MET A 112 17.81 14.18 63.62
C MET A 112 18.73 14.60 64.78
N SER A 113 19.70 15.49 64.54
CA SER A 113 20.63 15.99 65.57
C SER A 113 20.39 17.45 65.99
N ARG A 114 19.46 18.15 65.34
CA ARG A 114 19.14 19.55 65.65
C ARG A 114 18.05 19.65 66.70
N THR A 115 18.10 20.73 67.46
CA THR A 115 17.00 21.14 68.34
C THR A 115 16.18 22.26 67.69
N VAL A 116 14.92 22.35 68.09
CA VAL A 116 13.93 23.34 67.67
C VAL A 116 13.26 23.85 68.93
N GLU A 117 12.87 25.12 68.94
CA GLU A 117 12.06 25.64 70.03
C GLU A 117 10.62 25.12 69.90
N ARG A 118 10.14 24.44 70.94
CA ARG A 118 8.77 23.94 71.03
C ARG A 118 8.28 23.98 72.47
N ASP A 119 7.06 24.46 72.67
CA ASP A 119 6.41 24.51 73.99
C ASP A 119 7.26 25.21 75.07
N GLY A 120 8.08 26.20 74.67
CA GLY A 120 8.99 26.94 75.54
C GLY A 120 10.32 26.24 75.87
N ASP A 121 10.61 25.10 75.25
CA ASP A 121 11.89 24.40 75.35
C ASP A 121 12.73 24.59 74.07
N PRO A 122 13.86 25.33 74.11
CA PRO A 122 14.75 25.51 72.96
C PRO A 122 15.55 24.25 72.59
N GLY A 123 15.57 23.25 73.48
CA GLY A 123 16.28 21.98 73.32
C GLY A 123 15.38 20.83 72.84
N PHE A 124 14.26 21.09 72.17
CA PHE A 124 13.36 20.04 71.69
C PHE A 124 13.91 19.38 70.41
N PRO A 125 14.09 18.05 70.33
CA PRO A 125 14.63 17.39 69.14
C PRO A 125 13.81 17.61 67.85
N GLY A 126 14.51 17.83 66.75
CA GLY A 126 13.96 18.10 65.42
C GLY A 126 13.32 16.90 64.69
N TYR A 127 12.99 15.81 65.38
CA TYR A 127 12.51 14.55 64.77
C TYR A 127 11.27 14.73 63.89
N ALA A 128 10.35 15.62 64.27
CA ALA A 128 9.17 15.92 63.45
C ALA A 128 9.57 16.47 62.07
N ARG A 129 10.53 17.40 62.01
CA ARG A 129 11.04 17.96 60.75
C ARG A 129 11.81 16.93 59.94
N ALA A 130 12.62 16.10 60.59
CA ALA A 130 13.31 14.99 59.93
C ALA A 130 12.31 14.03 59.24
N GLY A 131 11.23 13.66 59.96
CA GLY A 131 10.16 12.84 59.43
C GLY A 131 9.41 13.47 58.26
N GLU A 132 9.10 14.77 58.33
CA GLU A 132 8.47 15.51 57.21
C GLU A 132 9.33 15.50 55.95
N VAL A 133 10.65 15.73 56.07
CA VAL A 133 11.60 15.71 54.95
C VAL A 133 11.70 14.31 54.35
N ALA A 134 11.77 13.27 55.19
CA ALA A 134 11.80 11.88 54.74
C ALA A 134 10.51 11.50 53.99
N LEU A 135 9.34 11.90 54.50
CA LEU A 135 8.04 11.68 53.85
C LEU A 135 7.96 12.40 52.50
N LYS A 136 8.51 13.62 52.39
CA LYS A 136 8.61 14.34 51.10
C LYS A 136 9.41 13.53 50.08
N GLY A 137 10.56 12.99 50.47
CA GLY A 137 11.38 12.13 49.61
C GLY A 137 10.64 10.85 49.18
N LEU A 138 9.90 10.21 50.10
CA LEU A 138 9.11 9.02 49.79
C LEU A 138 7.97 9.32 48.79
N LYS A 139 7.32 10.49 48.88
CA LYS A 139 6.31 10.90 47.88
C LYS A 139 6.93 11.10 46.50
N ILE A 140 8.13 11.67 46.43
CA ILE A 140 8.88 11.83 45.17
C ILE A 140 9.21 10.46 44.58
N SER A 141 9.72 9.51 45.37
CA SER A 141 10.05 8.17 44.86
C SER A 141 8.81 7.41 44.39
N GLN A 142 7.70 7.48 45.14
CA GLN A 142 6.42 6.85 44.80
C GLN A 142 5.84 7.34 43.47
N THR A 143 6.04 8.62 43.14
CA THR A 143 5.53 9.21 41.90
C THR A 143 6.48 8.98 40.72
N ARG A 144 7.81 9.04 40.93
CA ARG A 144 8.80 8.87 39.85
C ARG A 144 8.95 7.42 39.38
N LEU A 145 8.92 6.45 40.30
CA LEU A 145 9.18 5.05 39.93
C LEU A 145 8.19 4.49 38.89
N PRO A 146 6.86 4.68 39.03
CA PRO A 146 5.92 4.24 38.00
C PRO A 146 6.13 4.94 36.66
N ARG A 147 6.41 6.25 36.67
CA ARG A 147 6.67 7.03 35.46
C ARG A 147 7.91 6.55 34.73
N PHE A 148 9.02 6.37 35.46
CA PHE A 148 10.25 5.81 34.91
C PHE A 148 10.02 4.45 34.25
N LYS A 149 9.28 3.54 34.91
CA LYS A 149 8.98 2.22 34.35
C LYS A 149 8.16 2.32 33.05
N ALA A 150 7.13 3.18 33.03
CA ALA A 150 6.30 3.38 31.85
C ALA A 150 7.13 3.95 30.68
N THR A 151 7.90 5.02 30.92
CA THR A 151 8.76 5.64 29.91
C THR A 151 9.86 4.68 29.42
N SER A 152 10.47 3.91 30.34
CA SER A 152 11.46 2.90 29.97
C SER A 152 10.87 1.80 29.10
N SER A 153 9.59 1.42 29.29
CA SER A 153 8.90 0.48 28.42
C SER A 153 8.76 1.05 27.01
N SER A 154 8.31 2.32 26.89
CA SER A 154 8.17 2.97 25.58
C SER A 154 9.51 3.12 24.84
N ILE A 155 10.59 3.45 25.55
CA ILE A 155 11.94 3.49 24.95
C ILE A 155 12.39 2.10 24.53
N PHE A 156 12.10 1.07 25.32
CA PHE A 156 12.42 -0.32 24.97
C PHE A 156 11.65 -0.78 23.73
N GLU A 157 10.36 -0.46 23.63
CA GLU A 157 9.55 -0.73 22.44
C GLU A 157 10.12 -0.04 21.19
N ALA A 158 10.54 1.22 21.30
CA ALA A 158 11.17 1.96 20.21
C ALA A 158 12.51 1.32 19.79
N ASP A 159 13.34 0.91 20.75
CA ASP A 159 14.62 0.22 20.48
C ASP A 159 14.40 -1.14 19.82
N TYR A 160 13.40 -1.90 20.30
CA TYR A 160 13.02 -3.18 19.71
C TYR A 160 12.49 -3.03 18.28
N ALA A 161 11.62 -2.03 18.02
CA ALA A 161 11.11 -1.74 16.69
C ALA A 161 12.24 -1.34 15.73
N LEU A 162 13.19 -0.52 16.18
CA LEU A 162 14.35 -0.11 15.39
C LEU A 162 15.18 -1.33 14.94
N ARG A 163 15.51 -2.22 15.89
CA ARG A 163 16.27 -3.45 15.59
C ARG A 163 15.49 -4.41 14.70
N GLY A 164 14.20 -4.60 14.99
CA GLY A 164 13.33 -5.48 14.21
C GLY A 164 13.22 -5.04 12.75
N LEU A 165 13.25 -3.73 12.49
CA LEU A 165 13.26 -3.19 11.13
C LEU A 165 14.59 -3.42 10.38
N VAL A 166 15.72 -3.39 11.09
CA VAL A 166 17.03 -3.77 10.51
C VAL A 166 17.03 -5.26 10.18
N GLU A 167 16.58 -6.12 11.09
CA GLU A 167 16.59 -7.57 10.92
C GLU A 167 15.61 -8.06 9.84
N SER A 168 14.47 -7.40 9.67
CA SER A 168 13.48 -7.76 8.65
C SER A 168 13.88 -7.31 7.25
N ASN A 169 14.77 -6.31 7.13
CA ASN A 169 15.18 -5.76 5.85
C ASN A 169 16.21 -6.67 5.16
N ARG A 170 15.78 -7.29 4.05
CA ARG A 170 16.63 -8.13 3.20
C ARG A 170 17.06 -7.46 1.89
N TYR A 171 16.50 -6.29 1.58
CA TYR A 171 16.62 -5.65 0.27
C TYR A 171 17.68 -4.55 0.23
N VAL A 172 18.03 -4.00 1.40
CA VAL A 172 19.01 -2.92 1.55
C VAL A 172 20.22 -3.46 2.30
N ASP A 173 21.41 -2.97 1.96
CA ASP A 173 22.60 -3.25 2.78
C ASP A 173 22.35 -2.77 4.23
N PRO A 174 22.54 -3.62 5.25
CA PRO A 174 22.22 -3.27 6.63
C PRO A 174 22.92 -1.99 7.12
N ASN A 175 24.18 -1.78 6.75
CA ASN A 175 24.93 -0.60 7.17
C ASN A 175 24.42 0.67 6.47
N ALA A 176 24.12 0.57 5.17
CA ALA A 176 23.52 1.69 4.43
C ALA A 176 22.14 2.03 4.98
N PHE A 177 21.34 1.03 5.33
CA PHE A 177 19.99 1.23 5.88
C PHE A 177 20.03 1.90 7.25
N GLU A 178 20.88 1.41 8.16
CA GLU A 178 21.08 2.03 9.48
C GLU A 178 21.55 3.49 9.35
N PHE A 179 22.53 3.76 8.48
CA PHE A 179 23.16 5.08 8.42
C PHE A 179 22.34 6.13 7.64
N PHE A 180 21.74 5.77 6.51
CA PHE A 180 21.05 6.74 5.64
C PHE A 180 19.56 6.85 5.94
N VAL A 181 18.92 5.79 6.44
CA VAL A 181 17.47 5.74 6.60
C VAL A 181 17.09 5.83 8.08
N LEU A 182 17.69 4.99 8.92
CA LEU A 182 17.28 4.88 10.31
C LEU A 182 17.96 5.89 11.24
N LYS A 183 19.05 6.52 10.80
CA LYS A 183 19.82 7.45 11.62
C LYS A 183 18.99 8.55 12.29
N PRO A 184 18.06 9.27 11.61
CA PRO A 184 17.24 10.27 12.28
C PRO A 184 16.40 9.70 13.43
N ALA A 185 15.81 8.50 13.24
CA ALA A 185 15.05 7.82 14.28
C ALA A 185 15.96 7.31 15.42
N ALA A 186 17.16 6.82 15.09
CA ALA A 186 18.16 6.40 16.06
C ALA A 186 18.67 7.56 16.92
N ASP A 187 18.93 8.73 16.31
CA ASP A 187 19.38 9.94 17.01
C ASP A 187 18.31 10.44 18.00
N ILE A 188 17.04 10.46 17.59
CA ILE A 188 15.92 10.85 18.47
C ILE A 188 15.69 9.81 19.58
N LEU A 189 15.91 8.53 19.31
CA LEU A 189 15.88 7.51 20.36
C LEU A 189 17.01 7.70 21.39
N GLN A 190 18.20 8.14 20.97
CA GLN A 190 19.28 8.49 21.90
C GLN A 190 18.93 9.73 22.71
N GLU A 191 18.28 10.73 22.12
CA GLU A 191 17.74 11.89 22.83
C GLU A 191 16.73 11.45 23.89
N ALA A 192 15.76 10.59 23.54
CA ALA A 192 14.79 10.04 24.48
C ALA A 192 15.46 9.33 25.68
N LYS A 193 16.56 8.60 25.43
CA LYS A 193 17.37 7.96 26.48
C LYS A 193 18.09 9.00 27.35
N GLY A 194 18.51 10.13 26.80
CA GLY A 194 19.05 11.27 27.54
C GLY A 194 18.01 11.90 28.46
N GLU A 195 16.85 12.22 27.90
CA GLU A 195 15.68 12.77 28.62
C GLU A 195 15.26 11.88 29.81
N LEU A 196 15.23 10.56 29.60
CA LEU A 196 14.94 9.59 30.68
C LEU A 196 15.95 9.69 31.84
N ARG A 197 17.24 9.85 31.55
CA ARG A 197 18.29 9.98 32.58
C ARG A 197 18.12 11.27 33.39
N GLU A 198 17.61 12.32 32.76
CA GLU A 198 17.36 13.62 33.39
C GLU A 198 16.00 13.71 34.11
N ASN A 199 15.28 12.58 34.26
CA ASN A 199 13.92 12.49 34.82
C ASN A 199 12.85 13.27 34.03
N ARG A 200 13.11 13.61 32.77
CA ARG A 200 12.18 14.25 31.84
C ARG A 200 11.30 13.19 31.16
N PHE A 201 10.39 12.62 31.95
CA PHE A 201 9.62 11.43 31.57
C PHE A 201 8.61 11.68 30.45
N GLU A 202 8.00 12.87 30.43
CA GLU A 202 7.01 13.22 29.41
C GLU A 202 7.70 13.40 28.06
N GLU A 203 8.75 14.22 28.00
CA GLU A 203 9.54 14.44 26.78
C GLU A 203 10.13 13.13 26.25
N ALA A 204 10.74 12.31 27.12
CA ALA A 204 11.28 11.01 26.74
C ALA A 204 10.22 10.06 26.16
N THR A 205 8.99 10.10 26.68
CA THR A 205 7.89 9.25 26.18
C THR A 205 7.41 9.73 24.82
N GLU A 206 7.31 11.04 24.62
CA GLU A 206 6.92 11.63 23.34
C GLU A 206 7.94 11.33 22.25
N LEU A 207 9.23 11.50 22.53
CA LEU A 207 10.32 11.16 21.59
C LEU A 207 10.33 9.66 21.25
N ALA A 208 10.11 8.78 22.23
CA ALA A 208 10.01 7.34 21.98
C ALA A 208 8.81 6.99 21.08
N ARG A 209 7.63 7.58 21.32
CA ARG A 209 6.45 7.39 20.47
C ARG A 209 6.64 7.92 19.06
N TRP A 210 7.24 9.10 18.94
CA TRP A 210 7.60 9.69 17.65
C TRP A 210 8.54 8.77 16.88
N THR A 211 9.52 8.17 17.57
CA THR A 211 10.45 7.20 16.97
C THR A 211 9.69 6.01 16.40
N VAL A 212 8.80 5.39 17.18
CA VAL A 212 7.98 4.25 16.72
C VAL A 212 7.13 4.62 15.51
N ALA A 213 6.45 5.77 15.53
CA ALA A 213 5.62 6.22 14.42
C ALA A 213 6.45 6.44 13.14
N THR A 214 7.64 7.03 13.28
CA THR A 214 8.58 7.22 12.17
C THR A 214 9.05 5.89 11.59
N LEU A 215 9.38 4.92 12.45
CA LEU A 215 9.78 3.59 12.02
C LEU A 215 8.65 2.85 11.27
N GLN A 216 7.40 2.97 11.73
CA GLN A 216 6.23 2.41 11.04
C GLN A 216 6.04 3.04 9.65
N GLN A 217 6.26 4.36 9.52
CA GLN A 217 6.19 5.04 8.23
C GLN A 217 7.31 4.59 7.27
N ILE A 218 8.51 4.40 7.78
CA ILE A 218 9.64 3.86 7.02
C ILE A 218 9.32 2.44 6.55
N GLU A 219 8.85 1.58 7.46
CA GLU A 219 8.46 0.19 7.15
C GLU A 219 7.38 0.14 6.06
N ALA A 220 6.32 0.92 6.18
CA ALA A 220 5.26 1.01 5.19
C ALA A 220 5.79 1.44 3.80
N THR A 221 6.78 2.33 3.78
CA THR A 221 7.43 2.78 2.54
C THR A 221 8.29 1.67 1.93
N VAL A 222 9.09 0.98 2.75
CA VAL A 222 9.89 -0.19 2.32
C VAL A 222 8.99 -1.27 1.72
N VAL A 223 7.91 -1.64 2.40
CA VAL A 223 6.95 -2.67 1.95
C VAL A 223 6.29 -2.26 0.62
N ARG A 224 5.88 -1.01 0.50
CA ARG A 224 5.24 -0.49 -0.73
C ARG A 224 6.19 -0.56 -1.94
N VAL A 225 7.41 -0.05 -1.80
CA VAL A 225 8.39 0.00 -2.91
C VAL A 225 8.85 -1.41 -3.29
N THR A 226 9.19 -2.25 -2.31
CA THR A 226 9.60 -3.64 -2.57
C THR A 226 8.46 -4.46 -3.19
N GLY A 227 7.21 -4.24 -2.76
CA GLY A 227 6.03 -4.82 -3.37
C GLY A 227 5.85 -4.40 -4.83
N ALA A 228 6.04 -3.12 -5.16
CA ALA A 228 5.98 -2.63 -6.54
C ALA A 228 7.05 -3.28 -7.42
N VAL A 229 8.30 -3.32 -6.96
CA VAL A 229 9.41 -3.97 -7.68
C VAL A 229 9.14 -5.46 -7.92
N THR A 230 8.59 -6.15 -6.92
CA THR A 230 8.26 -7.58 -7.01
C THR A 230 7.17 -7.81 -8.07
N ARG A 231 6.09 -7.02 -8.05
CA ARG A 231 5.02 -7.11 -9.06
C ARG A 231 5.53 -6.87 -10.48
N VAL A 232 6.37 -5.86 -10.69
CA VAL A 232 6.94 -5.58 -12.01
C VAL A 232 7.89 -6.70 -12.46
N ALA A 233 8.70 -7.24 -11.55
CA ALA A 233 9.58 -8.36 -11.85
C ALA A 233 8.81 -9.65 -12.19
N GLU A 234 7.72 -9.95 -11.49
CA GLU A 234 6.84 -11.07 -11.78
C GLU A 234 6.13 -10.89 -13.11
N GLY A 235 5.61 -9.69 -13.40
CA GLY A 235 4.98 -9.38 -14.67
C GLY A 235 5.95 -9.50 -15.86
N ALA A 236 7.19 -9.03 -15.72
CA ALA A 236 8.23 -9.20 -16.73
C ALA A 236 8.58 -10.68 -16.95
N ARG A 237 8.66 -11.49 -15.88
CA ARG A 237 8.86 -12.94 -15.99
C ARG A 237 7.69 -13.65 -16.69
N ALA A 238 6.45 -13.26 -16.38
CA ALA A 238 5.26 -13.81 -17.01
C ALA A 238 5.27 -13.54 -18.52
N LEU A 239 5.53 -12.29 -18.92
CA LEU A 239 5.68 -11.92 -20.33
C LEU A 239 6.78 -12.73 -21.04
N ARG A 240 7.92 -12.94 -20.37
CA ARG A 240 8.99 -13.77 -20.90
C ARG A 240 8.60 -15.23 -21.09
N SER A 241 7.83 -15.78 -20.16
CA SER A 241 7.30 -17.15 -20.27
C SER A 241 6.29 -17.30 -21.41
N GLU A 242 5.60 -16.22 -21.78
CA GLU A 242 4.71 -16.16 -22.95
C GLU A 242 5.49 -16.01 -24.27
N GLY A 243 6.76 -15.61 -24.22
CA GLY A 243 7.64 -15.47 -25.39
C GLY A 243 7.99 -14.02 -25.78
N GLY A 244 7.52 -13.02 -25.02
CA GLY A 244 7.86 -11.61 -25.23
C GLY A 244 9.14 -11.16 -24.49
N GLY A 245 9.88 -10.21 -25.05
CA GLY A 245 11.06 -9.61 -24.44
C GLY A 245 10.79 -8.23 -23.81
N ALA A 246 11.27 -7.99 -22.58
CA ALA A 246 11.13 -6.70 -21.89
C ALA A 246 12.46 -6.17 -21.34
N ALA A 247 13.49 -6.11 -22.19
CA ALA A 247 14.85 -5.71 -21.80
C ALA A 247 14.89 -4.36 -21.07
N GLU A 248 14.18 -3.35 -21.56
CA GLU A 248 14.12 -2.02 -20.93
C GLU A 248 13.55 -2.07 -19.50
N VAL A 249 12.54 -2.92 -19.26
CA VAL A 249 11.95 -3.10 -17.93
C VAL A 249 12.94 -3.79 -17.00
N GLU A 250 13.71 -4.75 -17.51
CA GLU A 250 14.75 -5.45 -16.74
C GLU A 250 15.90 -4.52 -16.33
N ASP A 251 16.30 -3.61 -17.23
CA ASP A 251 17.28 -2.58 -16.95
C ASP A 251 16.79 -1.61 -15.87
N LEU A 252 15.54 -1.13 -15.99
CA LEU A 252 14.92 -0.29 -14.97
C LEU A 252 14.83 -1.00 -13.61
N LEU A 253 14.48 -2.29 -13.60
CA LEU A 253 14.47 -3.10 -12.38
C LEU A 253 15.88 -3.25 -11.77
N SER A 254 16.92 -3.34 -12.60
CA SER A 254 18.31 -3.36 -12.14
C SER A 254 18.73 -2.06 -11.47
N VAL A 255 18.39 -0.91 -12.09
CA VAL A 255 18.63 0.42 -11.50
C VAL A 255 17.83 0.58 -10.20
N CYS A 256 16.58 0.14 -10.17
CA CYS A 256 15.73 0.19 -8.98
C CYS A 256 16.32 -0.61 -7.82
N ARG A 257 16.82 -1.84 -8.06
CA ARG A 257 17.52 -2.64 -7.03
C ARG A 257 18.77 -1.94 -6.50
N THR A 258 19.50 -1.26 -7.38
CA THR A 258 20.68 -0.48 -6.99
C THR A 258 20.31 0.72 -6.11
N ALA A 259 19.21 1.42 -6.44
CA ALA A 259 18.69 2.51 -5.62
C ALA A 259 18.19 2.02 -4.25
N LEU A 260 17.47 0.90 -4.22
CA LEU A 260 17.04 0.22 -2.99
C LEU A 260 18.24 -0.16 -2.13
N GLY A 261 19.28 -0.77 -2.71
CA GLY A 261 20.50 -1.14 -1.98
C GLY A 261 21.21 0.04 -1.29
N LYS A 262 21.01 1.26 -1.80
CA LYS A 262 21.53 2.52 -1.22
C LYS A 262 20.56 3.21 -0.26
N GLY A 263 19.41 2.61 0.05
CA GLY A 263 18.38 3.19 0.93
C GLY A 263 17.60 4.35 0.31
N LYS A 264 17.65 4.53 -1.02
CA LYS A 264 16.96 5.62 -1.72
C LYS A 264 15.56 5.21 -2.18
N PHE A 265 14.61 5.17 -1.24
CA PHE A 265 13.27 4.64 -1.50
C PHE A 265 12.44 5.50 -2.46
N ASP A 266 12.57 6.82 -2.41
CA ASP A 266 11.81 7.71 -3.30
C ASP A 266 12.25 7.52 -4.76
N GLU A 267 13.57 7.58 -5.03
CA GLU A 267 14.13 7.29 -6.35
C GLU A 267 13.74 5.87 -6.83
N ALA A 268 13.80 4.87 -5.94
CA ALA A 268 13.41 3.51 -6.27
C ALA A 268 11.91 3.38 -6.61
N SER A 269 11.03 4.11 -5.90
CA SER A 269 9.59 4.13 -6.16
C SER A 269 9.29 4.68 -7.54
N GLU A 270 9.86 5.83 -7.89
CA GLU A 270 9.66 6.46 -9.20
C GLU A 270 10.15 5.55 -10.34
N ILE A 271 11.31 4.89 -10.17
CA ILE A 271 11.84 3.96 -11.17
C ILE A 271 10.94 2.73 -11.29
N ALA A 272 10.42 2.20 -10.17
CA ALA A 272 9.51 1.05 -10.19
C ALA A 272 8.18 1.38 -10.88
N GLU A 273 7.63 2.58 -10.65
CA GLU A 273 6.42 3.06 -11.33
C GLU A 273 6.65 3.21 -12.83
N ARG A 274 7.77 3.81 -13.25
CA ARG A 274 8.17 3.90 -14.66
C ARG A 274 8.31 2.52 -15.31
N ALA A 275 8.95 1.58 -14.61
CA ALA A 275 9.11 0.21 -15.07
C ALA A 275 7.75 -0.50 -15.22
N GLY A 276 6.83 -0.28 -14.28
CA GLY A 276 5.46 -0.79 -14.32
C GLY A 276 4.66 -0.24 -15.50
N ALA A 277 4.68 1.08 -15.70
CA ALA A 277 4.03 1.72 -16.85
C ALA A 277 4.58 1.17 -18.18
N ARG A 278 5.90 1.07 -18.29
CA ARG A 278 6.55 0.53 -19.48
C ARG A 278 6.19 -0.93 -19.74
N LEU A 279 6.07 -1.74 -18.69
CA LEU A 279 5.64 -3.13 -18.82
C LEU A 279 4.20 -3.25 -19.35
N VAL A 280 3.31 -2.35 -18.95
CA VAL A 280 1.92 -2.31 -19.46
C VAL A 280 1.92 -2.00 -20.96
N GLU A 281 2.64 -0.96 -21.39
CA GLU A 281 2.77 -0.60 -22.81
C GLU A 281 3.30 -1.77 -23.65
N ILE A 282 4.37 -2.41 -23.16
CA ILE A 282 4.97 -3.59 -23.80
C ILE A 282 3.97 -4.74 -23.89
N ARG A 283 3.19 -4.98 -22.84
CA ARG A 283 2.20 -6.07 -22.81
C ARG A 283 1.06 -5.82 -23.80
N ASP A 284 0.61 -4.58 -23.94
CA ASP A 284 -0.40 -4.19 -24.91
C ASP A 284 0.11 -4.33 -26.34
N ALA A 285 1.36 -3.90 -26.60
CA ALA A 285 2.03 -4.11 -27.88
C ALA A 285 2.15 -5.61 -28.21
N TYR A 286 2.62 -6.42 -27.26
CA TYR A 286 2.74 -7.87 -27.40
C TYR A 286 1.39 -8.53 -27.72
N ARG A 287 0.33 -8.20 -26.98
CA ARG A 287 -1.02 -8.74 -27.23
C ARG A 287 -1.52 -8.41 -28.63
N SER A 288 -1.27 -7.18 -29.10
CA SER A 288 -1.63 -6.78 -30.46
C SER A 288 -0.88 -7.58 -31.51
N LEU A 289 0.41 -7.88 -31.27
CA LEU A 289 1.25 -8.64 -32.17
C LEU A 289 0.89 -10.12 -32.21
N VAL A 290 0.50 -10.73 -31.08
CA VAL A 290 0.03 -12.12 -31.05
C VAL A 290 -1.16 -12.34 -31.99
N LEU A 291 -2.08 -11.37 -32.05
CA LEU A 291 -3.21 -11.42 -33.00
C LEU A 291 -2.74 -11.28 -34.46
N ARG A 292 -1.78 -10.40 -34.73
CA ARG A 292 -1.18 -10.25 -36.07
C ARG A 292 -0.41 -11.50 -36.49
N MET A 293 0.35 -12.09 -35.59
CA MET A 293 1.07 -13.36 -35.79
C MET A 293 0.11 -14.46 -36.19
N ARG A 294 -0.98 -14.64 -35.43
CA ARG A 294 -2.00 -15.63 -35.76
C ARG A 294 -2.63 -15.34 -37.13
N SER A 295 -2.94 -14.09 -37.42
CA SER A 295 -3.48 -13.73 -38.74
C SER A 295 -2.51 -13.99 -39.88
N ALA A 296 -1.20 -13.81 -39.68
CA ALA A 296 -0.17 -14.13 -40.68
C ALA A 296 0.02 -15.65 -40.82
N GLU A 297 -0.03 -16.40 -39.71
CA GLU A 297 0.01 -17.87 -39.70
C GLU A 297 -1.18 -18.47 -40.44
N ASP A 298 -2.40 -18.02 -40.15
CA ASP A 298 -3.61 -18.41 -40.88
C ASP A 298 -3.48 -18.01 -42.37
N ALA A 299 -2.90 -16.83 -42.64
CA ALA A 299 -2.69 -16.37 -44.01
C ALA A 299 -1.83 -17.33 -44.83
N ILE A 300 -0.71 -17.74 -44.24
CA ILE A 300 0.28 -18.68 -44.78
C ILE A 300 -0.31 -20.09 -44.90
N ALA A 301 -1.01 -20.57 -43.86
CA ALA A 301 -1.58 -21.91 -43.84
C ALA A 301 -2.61 -22.14 -44.96
N ASP A 302 -3.47 -21.16 -45.25
CA ASP A 302 -4.41 -21.29 -46.37
C ASP A 302 -3.69 -21.36 -47.71
N VAL A 303 -2.62 -20.57 -47.89
CA VAL A 303 -1.81 -20.53 -49.12
C VAL A 303 -1.09 -21.87 -49.32
N GLU A 304 -0.56 -22.46 -48.25
CA GLU A 304 0.00 -23.81 -48.28
C GLU A 304 -1.07 -24.88 -48.54
N GLY A 305 -2.28 -24.69 -48.01
CA GLY A 305 -3.43 -25.55 -48.30
C GLY A 305 -3.83 -25.54 -49.78
N TRP A 306 -3.51 -24.48 -50.51
CA TRP A 306 -3.69 -24.38 -51.97
C TRP A 306 -2.44 -24.83 -52.76
N GLY A 307 -1.44 -25.40 -52.08
CA GLY A 307 -0.25 -25.96 -52.70
C GLY A 307 0.83 -24.94 -53.11
N PHE A 308 0.76 -23.69 -52.65
CA PHE A 308 1.85 -22.74 -52.87
C PHE A 308 3.07 -23.05 -52.00
N ASP A 309 4.26 -22.78 -52.54
CA ASP A 309 5.47 -22.71 -51.74
C ASP A 309 5.49 -21.41 -50.91
N ALA A 310 5.14 -21.52 -49.64
CA ALA A 310 5.13 -20.41 -48.70
C ALA A 310 6.47 -20.25 -47.93
N HIS A 311 7.60 -20.66 -48.52
CA HIS A 311 8.92 -20.54 -47.89
C HIS A 311 9.29 -19.09 -47.52
N GLU A 312 9.06 -18.14 -48.41
CA GLU A 312 9.33 -16.71 -48.19
C GLU A 312 8.53 -16.14 -47.01
N PRO A 313 7.18 -16.21 -46.98
CA PRO A 313 6.42 -15.66 -45.85
C PRO A 313 6.69 -16.42 -44.54
N ARG A 314 7.05 -17.71 -44.58
CA ARG A 314 7.51 -18.43 -43.38
C ARG A 314 8.84 -17.91 -42.84
N THR A 315 9.77 -17.55 -43.72
CA THR A 315 11.06 -16.99 -43.32
C THR A 315 10.86 -15.64 -42.64
N ILE A 316 10.04 -14.77 -43.23
CA ILE A 316 9.69 -13.46 -42.66
C ILE A 316 8.98 -13.63 -41.30
N LEU A 317 8.05 -14.57 -41.18
CA LEU A 317 7.38 -14.88 -39.91
C LEU A 317 8.37 -15.35 -38.83
N SER A 318 9.38 -16.15 -39.20
CA SER A 318 10.44 -16.60 -38.28
C SER A 318 11.28 -15.41 -37.79
N GLU A 319 11.63 -14.48 -38.67
CA GLU A 319 12.35 -13.25 -38.32
C GLU A 319 11.51 -12.37 -37.37
N ALA A 320 10.21 -12.21 -37.64
CA ALA A 320 9.29 -11.49 -36.77
C ALA A 320 9.24 -12.10 -35.35
N ARG A 321 9.20 -13.43 -35.24
CA ARG A 321 9.27 -14.13 -33.95
C ARG A 321 10.60 -13.88 -33.22
N GLY A 322 11.70 -13.78 -33.96
CA GLY A 322 13.00 -13.39 -33.41
C GLY A 322 12.96 -11.99 -32.79
N LEU A 323 12.38 -11.03 -33.50
CA LEU A 323 12.23 -9.64 -33.04
C LEU A 323 11.34 -9.52 -31.79
N VAL A 324 10.23 -10.28 -31.73
CA VAL A 324 9.35 -10.33 -30.54
C VAL A 324 10.12 -10.80 -29.29
N ARG A 325 10.98 -11.81 -29.42
CA ARG A 325 11.81 -12.30 -28.31
C ARG A 325 12.89 -11.30 -27.91
N ALA A 326 13.41 -10.53 -28.87
CA ALA A 326 14.36 -9.45 -28.62
C ALA A 326 13.70 -8.21 -27.97
N GLY A 327 12.37 -8.12 -28.00
CA GLY A 327 11.60 -6.98 -27.49
C GLY A 327 11.43 -5.84 -28.50
N ASP A 328 11.81 -6.05 -29.77
CA ASP A 328 11.58 -5.10 -30.86
C ASP A 328 10.18 -5.32 -31.46
N TYR A 329 9.18 -4.74 -30.78
CA TYR A 329 7.78 -4.91 -31.13
C TYR A 329 7.36 -4.14 -32.38
N GLU A 330 7.94 -2.96 -32.63
CA GLU A 330 7.66 -2.20 -33.85
C GLU A 330 8.24 -2.92 -35.07
N GLY A 331 9.51 -3.33 -35.00
CA GLY A 331 10.14 -4.14 -36.05
C GLY A 331 9.37 -5.44 -36.30
N ALA A 332 8.97 -6.16 -35.24
CA ALA A 332 8.14 -7.35 -35.37
C ALA A 332 6.82 -7.07 -36.10
N GLY A 333 6.13 -5.97 -35.77
CA GLY A 333 4.88 -5.59 -36.42
C GLY A 333 5.02 -5.41 -37.93
N THR A 334 6.05 -4.68 -38.36
CA THR A 334 6.32 -4.47 -39.79
C THR A 334 6.56 -5.79 -40.52
N ARG A 335 7.37 -6.69 -39.95
CA ARG A 335 7.65 -8.01 -40.55
C ARG A 335 6.41 -8.92 -40.58
N LEU A 336 5.51 -8.83 -39.60
CA LEU A 336 4.25 -9.57 -39.63
C LEU A 336 3.32 -9.09 -40.73
N ASP A 337 3.24 -7.77 -40.92
CA ASP A 337 2.45 -7.18 -41.99
C ASP A 337 3.05 -7.55 -43.36
N GLU A 338 4.38 -7.55 -43.51
CA GLU A 338 5.09 -8.04 -44.71
C GLU A 338 4.81 -9.53 -44.98
N ALA A 339 4.92 -10.40 -43.97
CA ALA A 339 4.64 -11.83 -44.12
C ALA A 339 3.19 -12.07 -44.56
N ARG A 340 2.25 -11.31 -43.99
CA ARG A 340 0.84 -11.37 -44.38
C ARG A 340 0.63 -10.86 -45.80
N SER A 341 1.24 -9.75 -46.20
CA SER A 341 1.13 -9.19 -47.55
C SER A 341 1.74 -10.13 -48.59
N ALA A 342 2.88 -10.76 -48.30
CA ALA A 342 3.48 -11.78 -49.16
C ALA A 342 2.53 -12.99 -49.35
N ALA A 343 1.94 -13.50 -48.27
CA ALA A 343 0.93 -14.55 -48.36
C ALA A 343 -0.31 -14.10 -49.15
N GLN A 344 -0.81 -12.88 -48.95
CA GLN A 344 -1.93 -12.33 -49.71
C GLN A 344 -1.61 -12.15 -51.19
N GLY A 345 -0.36 -11.78 -51.55
CA GLY A 345 0.11 -11.74 -52.93
C GLY A 345 -0.03 -13.11 -53.61
N LEU A 346 0.39 -14.18 -52.94
CA LEU A 346 0.21 -15.55 -53.42
C LEU A 346 -1.28 -15.88 -53.61
N ARG A 347 -2.16 -15.46 -52.69
CA ARG A 347 -3.60 -15.65 -52.85
C ARG A 347 -4.17 -14.95 -54.07
N GLU A 348 -3.70 -13.74 -54.37
CA GLU A 348 -4.17 -12.99 -55.52
C GLU A 348 -3.70 -13.63 -56.83
N THR A 349 -2.48 -14.18 -56.86
CA THR A 349 -2.02 -14.99 -58.02
C THR A 349 -2.92 -16.21 -58.24
N HIS A 350 -3.35 -16.91 -57.18
CA HIS A 350 -4.32 -18.00 -57.30
C HIS A 350 -5.65 -17.54 -57.91
N ARG A 351 -6.21 -16.44 -57.38
CA ARG A 351 -7.49 -15.90 -57.85
C ARG A 351 -7.45 -15.45 -59.30
N THR A 352 -6.39 -14.76 -59.70
CA THR A 352 -6.22 -14.27 -61.07
C THR A 352 -6.08 -15.41 -62.06
N ILE A 353 -5.31 -16.45 -61.74
CA ILE A 353 -5.18 -17.66 -62.58
C ILE A 353 -6.52 -18.41 -62.66
N ALA A 354 -7.22 -18.61 -61.53
CA ALA A 354 -8.55 -19.22 -61.50
C ALA A 354 -9.58 -18.44 -62.35
N ALA A 355 -9.59 -17.12 -62.23
CA ALA A 355 -10.48 -16.26 -63.02
C ALA A 355 -10.14 -16.33 -64.52
N ARG A 356 -8.84 -16.42 -64.87
CA ARG A 356 -8.37 -16.58 -66.25
C ARG A 356 -8.83 -17.92 -66.84
N ILE A 357 -8.70 -19.02 -66.10
CA ILE A 357 -9.24 -20.33 -66.51
C ILE A 357 -10.74 -20.23 -66.81
N LEU A 358 -11.54 -19.69 -65.88
CA LEU A 358 -12.99 -19.56 -66.05
C LEU A 358 -13.38 -18.66 -67.23
N ALA A 359 -12.61 -17.60 -67.51
CA ALA A 359 -12.81 -16.75 -68.67
C ALA A 359 -12.51 -17.51 -69.97
N MET A 360 -11.39 -18.23 -70.02
CA MET A 360 -10.99 -19.02 -71.18
C MET A 360 -11.94 -20.20 -71.44
N GLN A 361 -12.49 -20.83 -70.40
CA GLN A 361 -13.53 -21.86 -70.54
C GLN A 361 -14.80 -21.29 -71.18
N ARG A 362 -15.21 -20.08 -70.79
CA ARG A 362 -16.34 -19.39 -71.45
C ARG A 362 -16.06 -19.12 -72.93
N SER A 363 -14.85 -18.66 -73.27
CA SER A 363 -14.42 -18.47 -74.66
C SER A 363 -14.42 -19.79 -75.44
N ALA A 364 -13.84 -20.86 -74.88
CA ALA A 364 -13.80 -22.19 -75.48
C ALA A 364 -15.20 -22.76 -75.74
N ALA A 365 -16.14 -22.56 -74.82
CA ALA A 365 -17.54 -22.95 -74.99
C ALA A 365 -18.23 -22.20 -76.13
N SER A 366 -17.96 -20.89 -76.27
CA SER A 366 -18.54 -20.06 -77.35
C SER A 366 -18.03 -20.45 -78.75
N LEU A 367 -16.81 -20.99 -78.84
CA LEU A 367 -16.17 -21.40 -80.09
C LEU A 367 -16.51 -22.82 -80.53
N ARG A 368 -17.18 -23.60 -79.67
CA ARG A 368 -17.50 -25.02 -79.91
C ARG A 368 -18.33 -25.25 -81.19
N SER A 369 -19.16 -24.28 -81.59
CA SER A 369 -19.98 -24.34 -82.82
C SER A 369 -19.22 -23.94 -84.09
N VAL A 370 -18.12 -23.19 -83.96
CA VAL A 370 -17.39 -22.61 -85.10
C VAL A 370 -16.18 -23.48 -85.47
N ASN A 371 -15.45 -23.96 -84.46
CA ASN A 371 -14.27 -24.81 -84.62
C ASN A 371 -14.23 -25.89 -83.51
N PRO A 372 -14.90 -27.04 -83.73
CA PRO A 372 -15.08 -28.07 -82.69
C PRO A 372 -13.77 -28.72 -82.24
N SER A 373 -12.80 -28.89 -83.14
CA SER A 373 -11.50 -29.52 -82.82
C SER A 373 -10.68 -28.63 -81.89
N SER A 374 -10.48 -27.37 -82.25
CA SER A 374 -9.70 -26.42 -81.43
C SER A 374 -10.37 -26.12 -80.09
N SER A 375 -11.71 -26.05 -80.05
CA SER A 375 -12.47 -25.91 -78.79
C SER A 375 -12.30 -27.11 -77.85
N LYS A 376 -12.26 -28.34 -78.41
CA LYS A 376 -12.07 -29.56 -77.61
C LYS A 376 -10.66 -29.62 -77.02
N GLU A 377 -9.62 -29.38 -77.83
CA GLU A 377 -8.23 -29.35 -77.37
C GLU A 377 -7.98 -28.25 -76.33
N ALA A 378 -8.53 -27.04 -76.54
CA ALA A 378 -8.46 -25.97 -75.54
C ALA A 378 -9.20 -26.34 -74.23
N THR A 379 -10.33 -27.04 -74.30
CA THR A 379 -11.05 -27.50 -73.10
C THR A 379 -10.25 -28.55 -72.33
N GLU A 380 -9.57 -29.48 -73.03
CA GLU A 380 -8.71 -30.49 -72.41
C GLU A 380 -7.51 -29.84 -71.69
N LEU A 381 -6.86 -28.86 -72.33
CA LEU A 381 -5.79 -28.07 -71.69
C LEU A 381 -6.28 -27.26 -70.49
N LEU A 382 -7.48 -26.66 -70.56
CA LEU A 382 -8.06 -25.92 -69.43
C LEU A 382 -8.42 -26.84 -68.26
N THR A 383 -8.95 -28.04 -68.53
CA THR A 383 -9.24 -29.03 -67.47
C THR A 383 -7.94 -29.51 -66.80
N LYS A 384 -6.88 -29.67 -67.59
CA LYS A 384 -5.54 -29.99 -67.08
C LYS A 384 -4.96 -28.85 -66.27
N ALA A 385 -5.10 -27.60 -66.73
CA ALA A 385 -4.71 -26.41 -66.01
C ALA A 385 -5.49 -26.25 -64.68
N GLU A 386 -6.77 -26.62 -64.62
CA GLU A 386 -7.54 -26.68 -63.37
C GLU A 386 -7.02 -27.73 -62.40
N GLY A 387 -6.69 -28.93 -62.89
CA GLY A 387 -6.06 -29.97 -62.07
C GLY A 387 -4.71 -29.52 -61.52
N LEU A 388 -3.87 -28.91 -62.38
CA LEU A 388 -2.58 -28.36 -61.98
C LEU A 388 -2.73 -27.16 -61.02
N LEU A 389 -3.77 -26.35 -61.17
CA LEU A 389 -4.10 -25.27 -60.24
C LEU A 389 -4.47 -25.84 -58.86
N ALA A 390 -5.31 -26.87 -58.82
CA ALA A 390 -5.70 -27.56 -57.58
C ALA A 390 -4.53 -28.30 -56.91
N GLU A 391 -3.55 -28.76 -57.68
CA GLU A 391 -2.30 -29.35 -57.21
C GLU A 391 -1.22 -28.30 -56.82
N GLY A 392 -1.49 -27.00 -57.02
CA GLY A 392 -0.54 -25.92 -56.73
C GLY A 392 0.63 -25.80 -57.71
N ARG A 393 0.54 -26.39 -58.91
CA ARG A 393 1.59 -26.39 -59.95
C ARG A 393 1.41 -25.24 -60.93
N TYR A 394 1.50 -24.01 -60.42
CA TYR A 394 1.17 -22.77 -61.16
C TYR A 394 1.99 -22.55 -62.43
N ARG A 395 3.30 -22.84 -62.45
CA ARG A 395 4.12 -22.67 -63.66
C ARG A 395 3.64 -23.57 -64.81
N ALA A 396 3.32 -24.82 -64.50
CA ALA A 396 2.76 -25.75 -65.49
C ALA A 396 1.32 -25.36 -65.87
N CYS A 397 0.55 -24.82 -64.92
CA CYS A 397 -0.78 -24.25 -65.18
C CYS A 397 -0.70 -23.06 -66.15
N GLU A 398 0.25 -22.13 -65.96
CA GLU A 398 0.46 -20.99 -66.85
C GLU A 398 0.89 -21.42 -68.25
N GLU A 399 1.79 -22.40 -68.37
CA GLU A 399 2.18 -22.98 -69.67
C GLU A 399 0.96 -23.59 -70.41
N ASP A 400 0.12 -24.37 -69.71
CA ASP A 400 -1.11 -24.92 -70.28
C ASP A 400 -2.14 -23.83 -70.62
N LEU A 401 -2.20 -22.74 -69.84
CA LEU A 401 -3.05 -21.57 -70.11
C LEU A 401 -2.55 -20.74 -71.30
N GLU A 402 -1.25 -20.60 -71.49
CA GLU A 402 -0.68 -19.94 -72.67
C GLU A 402 -0.99 -20.73 -73.94
N LEU A 403 -0.78 -22.06 -73.91
CA LEU A 403 -1.13 -22.95 -75.02
C LEU A 403 -2.63 -22.91 -75.34
N ALA A 404 -3.49 -22.97 -74.31
CA ALA A 404 -4.93 -22.84 -74.51
C ALA A 404 -5.31 -21.46 -75.08
N SER A 405 -4.60 -20.38 -74.70
CA SER A 405 -4.88 -19.05 -75.22
C SER A 405 -4.55 -18.90 -76.71
N LEU A 406 -3.43 -19.49 -77.15
CA LEU A 406 -3.04 -19.51 -78.57
C LEU A 406 -4.09 -20.24 -79.42
N LEU A 407 -4.56 -21.41 -78.98
CA LEU A 407 -5.60 -22.17 -79.69
C LEU A 407 -6.94 -21.41 -79.79
N LEU A 408 -7.29 -20.64 -78.76
CA LEU A 408 -8.51 -19.83 -78.75
C LEU A 408 -8.40 -18.61 -79.66
N VAL A 409 -7.23 -17.93 -79.67
CA VAL A 409 -6.97 -16.78 -80.56
C VAL A 409 -6.96 -17.22 -82.03
N ASP A 410 -6.34 -18.35 -82.37
CA ASP A 410 -6.34 -18.89 -83.74
C ASP A 410 -7.75 -19.29 -84.20
N ALA A 411 -8.58 -19.84 -83.29
CA ALA A 411 -9.97 -20.17 -83.57
C ALA A 411 -10.87 -18.93 -83.73
N GLU A 412 -10.61 -17.85 -82.99
CA GLU A 412 -11.27 -16.55 -83.14
C GLU A 412 -10.86 -15.85 -84.44
N ALA A 413 -9.57 -15.90 -84.82
CA ALA A 413 -9.08 -15.40 -86.10
C ALA A 413 -9.70 -16.18 -87.28
N ALA A 414 -9.83 -17.51 -87.16
CA ALA A 414 -10.52 -18.34 -88.16
C ALA A 414 -12.03 -18.05 -88.26
N ARG A 415 -12.67 -17.63 -87.14
CA ARG A 415 -14.06 -17.14 -87.14
C ARG A 415 -14.20 -15.81 -87.89
N ALA A 416 -13.25 -14.90 -87.69
CA ALA A 416 -13.22 -13.59 -88.37
C ALA A 416 -12.87 -13.69 -89.87
N ALA A 417 -12.10 -14.70 -90.28
CA ALA A 417 -11.68 -14.91 -91.67
C ALA A 417 -12.72 -15.63 -92.55
N ARG A 418 -13.83 -16.15 -91.99
CA ARG A 418 -14.94 -16.65 -92.82
C ARG A 418 -15.65 -15.46 -93.46
N PRO A 419 -15.76 -15.37 -94.80
CA PRO A 419 -16.58 -14.35 -95.42
C PRO A 419 -18.03 -14.59 -95.00
N SER A 420 -18.62 -13.63 -94.30
CA SER A 420 -20.04 -13.63 -94.02
C SER A 420 -20.78 -13.66 -95.36
N ALA A 421 -21.40 -14.78 -95.68
CA ALA A 421 -22.41 -14.81 -96.72
C ALA A 421 -23.51 -13.81 -96.33
N GLY A 422 -23.73 -12.82 -97.19
CA GLY A 422 -24.93 -11.99 -97.18
C GLY A 422 -24.74 -10.58 -96.64
N PHE A 423 -24.84 -9.62 -97.56
CA PHE A 423 -25.02 -8.18 -97.37
C PHE A 423 -26.19 -7.82 -96.42
N THR A 424 -26.99 -8.80 -95.99
CA THR A 424 -28.07 -8.70 -95.00
C THR A 424 -27.59 -8.76 -93.53
N ALA A 425 -26.41 -9.31 -93.24
CA ALA A 425 -25.87 -9.32 -91.87
C ALA A 425 -25.28 -7.97 -91.44
N ILE A 426 -24.78 -7.17 -92.39
CA ILE A 426 -24.26 -5.81 -92.14
C ILE A 426 -25.42 -4.84 -91.84
N LEU A 427 -26.62 -5.09 -92.38
CA LEU A 427 -27.81 -4.31 -92.06
C LEU A 427 -28.45 -4.70 -90.72
N HIS A 428 -28.29 -5.94 -90.26
CA HIS A 428 -28.80 -6.38 -88.94
C HIS A 428 -27.82 -6.04 -87.79
N ALA A 429 -26.51 -6.05 -88.05
CA ALA A 429 -25.49 -5.62 -87.06
C ALA A 429 -25.42 -4.09 -86.87
N ALA A 430 -26.02 -3.32 -87.78
CA ALA A 430 -26.18 -1.87 -87.64
C ALA A 430 -27.49 -1.47 -86.91
N GLN A 431 -28.35 -2.43 -86.54
CA GLN A 431 -29.63 -2.17 -85.86
C GLN A 431 -29.70 -2.66 -84.39
N GLU A 432 -28.64 -3.25 -83.84
CA GLU A 432 -28.63 -3.77 -82.44
C GLU A 432 -27.64 -3.08 -81.49
N ILE A 433 -27.12 -1.90 -81.85
CA ILE A 433 -26.42 -1.02 -80.91
C ILE A 433 -27.27 0.22 -80.70
N GLU A 434 -28.42 0.04 -80.08
CA GLU A 434 -29.05 1.16 -79.37
C GLU A 434 -28.30 1.32 -78.04
N PRO A 435 -27.73 2.50 -77.76
CA PRO A 435 -27.04 2.73 -76.50
C PRO A 435 -28.07 2.61 -75.37
N THR A 436 -27.87 1.63 -74.49
CA THR A 436 -28.69 1.43 -73.30
C THR A 436 -28.07 2.15 -72.11
N CYS A 437 -28.90 2.71 -71.23
CA CYS A 437 -28.43 3.43 -70.06
C CYS A 437 -27.72 2.47 -69.09
N PRO A 438 -26.47 2.73 -68.65
CA PRO A 438 -25.70 1.82 -67.79
C PRO A 438 -26.28 1.65 -66.37
N THR A 439 -27.26 2.47 -65.98
CA THR A 439 -27.85 2.47 -64.63
C THR A 439 -29.15 1.67 -64.54
N CYS A 440 -29.96 1.60 -65.61
CA CYS A 440 -31.28 0.93 -65.58
C CYS A 440 -31.56 0.00 -66.77
N GLY A 441 -30.71 -0.01 -67.81
CA GLY A 441 -30.88 -0.86 -68.99
C GLY A 441 -31.96 -0.43 -69.98
N GLY A 442 -32.58 0.75 -69.82
CA GLY A 442 -33.56 1.31 -70.77
C GLY A 442 -32.93 2.01 -71.99
N PRO A 443 -33.71 2.25 -73.07
CA PRO A 443 -33.22 2.90 -74.29
C PRO A 443 -32.96 4.40 -74.10
N LEU A 444 -31.82 4.90 -74.61
CA LEU A 444 -31.45 6.33 -74.58
C LEU A 444 -32.09 7.09 -75.74
N ALA A 445 -32.48 8.35 -75.51
CA ALA A 445 -32.86 9.27 -76.57
C ALA A 445 -31.61 9.71 -77.39
N ASN A 446 -31.83 10.22 -78.61
CA ASN A 446 -30.76 10.56 -79.57
C ASN A 446 -29.79 11.67 -79.11
N ASP A 447 -30.09 12.34 -77.99
CA ASP A 447 -29.25 13.34 -77.32
C ASP A 447 -28.44 12.76 -76.14
N GLY A 448 -28.50 11.45 -75.91
CA GLY A 448 -27.79 10.76 -74.83
C GLY A 448 -28.48 10.83 -73.46
N THR A 449 -29.73 11.28 -73.41
CA THR A 449 -30.51 11.37 -72.16
C THR A 449 -31.52 10.22 -72.02
N CYS A 450 -31.68 9.67 -70.81
CA CYS A 450 -32.63 8.60 -70.51
C CYS A 450 -33.97 9.20 -70.03
N PRO A 451 -35.11 9.01 -70.75
CA PRO A 451 -36.40 9.61 -70.39
C PRO A 451 -37.06 9.00 -69.15
N THR A 452 -36.58 7.85 -68.67
CA THR A 452 -37.08 7.18 -67.44
C THR A 452 -36.25 7.56 -66.20
N CYS A 453 -35.09 8.19 -66.39
CA CYS A 453 -34.09 8.43 -65.33
C CYS A 453 -34.09 9.89 -64.81
N THR A 454 -35.01 10.74 -65.27
CA THR A 454 -35.13 12.16 -64.88
C THR A 454 -36.18 12.36 -63.79
N VAL A 455 -36.05 11.64 -62.68
CA VAL A 455 -36.54 12.08 -61.36
C VAL A 455 -35.55 11.55 -60.35
N VAL A 456 -34.73 12.44 -59.79
CA VAL A 456 -34.07 12.20 -58.51
C VAL A 456 -35.11 12.52 -57.43
N PRO A 457 -35.69 11.55 -56.69
CA PRO A 457 -36.04 11.85 -55.32
C PRO A 457 -34.73 11.94 -54.56
N GLU A 458 -34.49 13.11 -53.96
CA GLU A 458 -33.42 13.30 -52.98
C GLU A 458 -33.44 12.10 -52.01
N PRO A 459 -32.33 11.36 -51.83
CA PRO A 459 -32.19 10.63 -50.60
C PRO A 459 -32.09 11.70 -49.51
N GLU A 460 -33.10 11.80 -48.66
CA GLU A 460 -32.97 12.42 -47.35
C GLU A 460 -31.72 11.82 -46.71
N ASN A 461 -30.65 12.60 -46.72
CA ASN A 461 -29.43 12.28 -46.03
C ASN A 461 -29.82 12.22 -44.55
N PRO A 462 -29.80 11.05 -43.87
CA PRO A 462 -29.91 11.08 -42.42
C PRO A 462 -28.73 11.93 -41.97
N ALA A 463 -29.03 13.06 -41.31
CA ALA A 463 -28.03 13.98 -40.80
C ALA A 463 -26.90 13.15 -40.19
N PRO A 464 -25.62 13.47 -40.50
CA PRO A 464 -24.50 12.69 -40.02
C PRO A 464 -24.67 12.57 -38.51
N VAL A 465 -25.06 11.37 -38.07
CA VAL A 465 -25.09 11.07 -36.65
C VAL A 465 -23.63 11.04 -36.33
N ASP A 466 -23.15 12.16 -35.82
CA ASP A 466 -21.77 12.36 -35.44
C ASP A 466 -21.45 11.22 -34.48
N ALA A 467 -20.80 10.18 -35.00
CA ALA A 467 -20.57 8.95 -34.28
C ALA A 467 -19.76 9.25 -33.01
N VAL A 468 -19.00 10.35 -33.04
CA VAL A 468 -18.33 10.93 -31.89
C VAL A 468 -19.34 11.54 -30.91
N ALA A 469 -20.30 12.36 -31.35
CA ALA A 469 -21.35 12.88 -30.47
C ALA A 469 -22.21 11.77 -29.85
N HIS A 470 -22.53 10.71 -30.60
CA HIS A 470 -23.31 9.58 -30.07
C HIS A 470 -22.48 8.71 -29.11
N ALA A 471 -21.19 8.49 -29.39
CA ALA A 471 -20.26 7.83 -28.48
C ALA A 471 -20.01 8.66 -27.21
N VAL A 472 -19.88 9.98 -27.33
CA VAL A 472 -19.74 10.92 -26.21
C VAL A 472 -21.02 10.96 -25.38
N ALA A 473 -22.20 10.96 -26.01
CA ALA A 473 -23.48 10.87 -25.30
C ALA A 473 -23.65 9.51 -24.60
N GLY A 474 -23.16 8.41 -25.20
CA GLY A 474 -23.10 7.08 -24.58
C GLY A 474 -22.18 7.05 -23.37
N ALA A 475 -20.95 7.57 -23.51
CA ALA A 475 -19.98 7.68 -22.43
C ALA A 475 -20.49 8.55 -21.29
N ARG A 476 -21.17 9.68 -21.59
CA ARG A 476 -21.81 10.53 -20.57
C ARG A 476 -22.92 9.81 -19.81
N ARG A 477 -23.71 8.94 -20.46
CA ARG A 477 -24.73 8.14 -19.76
C ARG A 477 -24.08 7.12 -18.83
N VAL A 478 -23.04 6.43 -19.26
CA VAL A 478 -22.30 5.46 -18.43
C VAL A 478 -21.66 6.17 -17.23
N LEU A 479 -21.02 7.33 -17.44
CA LEU A 479 -20.45 8.12 -16.34
C LEU A 479 -21.53 8.61 -15.36
N ALA A 480 -22.71 9.01 -15.85
CA ALA A 480 -23.84 9.40 -15.00
C ALA A 480 -24.51 8.22 -14.29
N GLU A 481 -24.31 6.99 -14.76
CA GLU A 481 -24.77 5.76 -14.11
C GLU A 481 -23.79 5.34 -13.02
N ILE A 482 -22.48 5.39 -13.29
CA ILE A 482 -21.42 5.18 -12.31
C ILE A 482 -21.53 6.19 -11.16
N ALA A 483 -21.72 7.48 -11.45
CA ALA A 483 -21.88 8.49 -10.40
C ALA A 483 -23.10 8.23 -9.49
N ARG A 484 -24.19 7.67 -10.05
CA ARG A 484 -25.38 7.28 -9.27
C ARG A 484 -25.18 6.01 -8.47
N GLU A 485 -24.35 5.08 -8.93
CA GLU A 485 -23.94 3.90 -8.16
C GLU A 485 -22.98 4.28 -7.02
N ASP A 486 -22.06 5.21 -7.26
CA ASP A 486 -21.15 5.74 -6.25
C ASP A 486 -21.91 6.51 -5.16
N GLU A 487 -22.88 7.37 -5.52
CA GLU A 487 -23.76 8.04 -4.53
C GLU A 487 -24.53 7.01 -3.68
N ARG A 488 -25.07 5.95 -4.30
CA ARG A 488 -25.76 4.87 -3.57
C ARG A 488 -24.83 4.04 -2.69
N MET A 489 -23.57 3.88 -3.09
CA MET A 489 -22.55 3.20 -2.29
C MET A 489 -22.15 4.06 -1.08
N ILE A 490 -22.01 5.37 -1.28
CA ILE A 490 -21.75 6.34 -0.20
C ILE A 490 -22.93 6.36 0.78
N GLU A 491 -24.17 6.45 0.31
CA GLU A 491 -25.35 6.39 1.19
C GLU A 491 -25.44 5.07 1.98
N ARG A 492 -25.09 3.92 1.37
CA ARG A 492 -25.03 2.63 2.09
C ARG A 492 -23.93 2.60 3.13
N THR A 493 -22.73 3.09 2.80
CA THR A 493 -21.60 3.10 3.73
C THR A 493 -21.83 4.07 4.88
N GLU A 494 -22.44 5.24 4.64
CA GLU A 494 -22.88 6.15 5.70
C GLU A 494 -23.96 5.52 6.59
N ALA A 495 -24.91 4.78 6.01
CA ALA A 495 -25.92 4.04 6.80
C ALA A 495 -25.31 2.89 7.63
N GLU A 496 -24.28 2.20 7.12
CA GLU A 496 -23.55 1.17 7.87
C GLU A 496 -22.68 1.76 8.99
N VAL A 497 -22.09 2.94 8.79
CA VAL A 497 -21.29 3.65 9.80
C VAL A 497 -22.15 4.21 10.94
N GLN A 498 -23.46 4.44 10.72
CA GLN A 498 -24.41 4.89 11.74
C GLN A 498 -25.07 3.75 12.55
N GLY A 499 -24.62 2.51 12.38
CA GLY A 499 -25.09 1.36 13.16
C GLY A 499 -24.29 1.11 14.44
N CYS A 500 -24.95 0.64 15.50
CA CYS A 500 -24.29 0.15 16.71
C CYS A 500 -23.26 -0.92 16.37
N ALA A 501 -22.00 -0.70 16.74
CA ALA A 501 -20.89 -1.61 16.42
C ALA A 501 -21.07 -3.04 16.97
N MET A 502 -21.95 -3.24 17.96
CA MET A 502 -22.25 -4.56 18.53
C MET A 502 -23.46 -5.27 17.92
N CYS A 503 -24.46 -4.55 17.39
CA CYS A 503 -25.72 -5.18 17.00
C CYS A 503 -26.37 -4.62 15.73
N GLY A 504 -25.75 -3.63 15.08
CA GLY A 504 -26.30 -2.95 13.90
C GLY A 504 -27.58 -2.14 14.14
N GLY A 505 -27.99 -1.96 15.40
CA GLY A 505 -29.17 -1.16 15.76
C GLY A 505 -28.89 0.35 15.76
N PRO A 506 -29.91 1.21 15.65
CA PRO A 506 -29.71 2.66 15.58
C PRO A 506 -29.01 3.21 16.83
N LEU A 507 -28.03 4.10 16.61
CA LEU A 507 -27.27 4.74 17.68
C LEU A 507 -28.14 5.71 18.50
N ALA A 508 -27.79 5.88 19.77
CA ALA A 508 -28.47 6.81 20.67
C ALA A 508 -27.54 8.00 20.94
N GLY A 509 -27.47 8.93 19.99
CA GLY A 509 -26.56 10.10 20.04
C GLY A 509 -25.20 9.83 19.39
N GLU A 510 -24.16 10.55 19.82
CA GLU A 510 -22.80 10.49 19.25
C GLU A 510 -21.99 9.25 19.69
N ASP A 511 -22.59 8.33 20.44
CA ASP A 511 -21.92 7.13 20.94
C ASP A 511 -21.89 6.00 19.90
N VAL A 512 -20.81 5.20 19.89
CA VAL A 512 -20.58 4.07 18.96
C VAL A 512 -21.46 2.83 19.25
N LEU A 513 -22.26 2.87 20.32
CA LEU A 513 -23.11 1.76 20.78
C LEU A 513 -24.54 2.26 21.05
N CYS A 514 -25.56 1.47 20.66
CA CYS A 514 -26.95 1.77 21.00
C CYS A 514 -27.22 1.61 22.50
N ALA A 515 -28.27 2.26 23.01
CA ALA A 515 -28.63 2.28 24.43
C ALA A 515 -28.75 0.87 25.06
N LYS A 516 -29.20 -0.12 24.30
CA LYS A 516 -29.32 -1.52 24.76
C LYS A 516 -27.95 -2.18 24.95
N CYS A 517 -27.03 -1.98 24.01
CA CYS A 517 -25.67 -2.50 24.09
C CYS A 517 -24.84 -1.78 25.16
N GLN A 518 -25.04 -0.47 25.33
CA GLN A 518 -24.41 0.29 26.42
C GLN A 518 -24.83 -0.23 27.81
N GLY A 519 -26.12 -0.56 27.99
CA GLY A 519 -26.62 -1.15 29.24
C GLY A 519 -25.99 -2.50 29.57
N LEU A 520 -25.73 -3.34 28.55
CA LEU A 520 -25.05 -4.63 28.70
C LEU A 520 -23.58 -4.49 29.11
N VAL A 521 -22.87 -3.49 28.57
CA VAL A 521 -21.47 -3.22 28.93
C VAL A 521 -21.36 -2.61 30.33
N LYS A 522 -22.22 -1.65 30.67
CA LYS A 522 -22.23 -1.00 31.99
C LYS A 522 -22.71 -1.92 33.12
N GLY A 523 -23.52 -2.94 32.83
CA GLY A 523 -24.01 -3.91 33.81
C GLY A 523 -23.05 -5.05 34.17
N ARG A 524 -21.83 -5.08 33.61
CA ARG A 524 -20.78 -6.08 33.89
C ARG A 524 -19.57 -5.52 34.65
N ALA A 525 -19.64 -4.27 35.11
CA ALA A 525 -18.59 -3.63 35.92
C ALA A 525 -18.88 -3.73 37.42
#